data_AF-A0A4Z1CA90-F1
#
_entry.id   AF-A0A4Z1CA90-F1
#
_cell.length_a   1.000
_cell.length_b   1.000
_cell.length_c   1.000
_cell.angle_alpha   90.00
_cell.angle_beta   90.00
_cell.angle_gamma   90.00
#
_symmetry.space_group_name_H-M   'P 1'
#
loop_
_entity.id
_entity.type
_entity.pdbx_description
1 polymer ?
#
loop_
_entity_poly.entity_id
_entity_poly.type
_entity_poly.pdbx_seq_one_letter_code
_entity_poly.pdbx_strand_id
1 'polypeptide(L)'
;MVARGSCCRMDRQEMSARAAVVSKILKQREALQPLLASVCDQARHRFGVPSAMVNLIDDHRQVTVAGSGHVLDVIPRQRSFCNTTIRSDVPLIVEDASEHAAFKDNPLVTGPPYIRFYAGVPLLFMREVRLGALCICDQKRRHFSRGDIAELEELADQVISGIAHAQFPSF
;
A
#
# COMPACT_ATOMS: atom_id res chain seq x y z
N MET A 1 -23.55 -31.00 9.60
CA MET A 1 -23.47 -29.78 10.41
C MET A 1 -22.22 -29.01 10.00
N VAL A 2 -22.43 -27.86 9.34
CA VAL A 2 -21.54 -26.73 8.98
C VAL A 2 -20.26 -26.98 8.14
N ALA A 3 -20.47 -26.80 6.82
CA ALA A 3 -19.64 -26.22 5.76
C ALA A 3 -18.15 -25.91 6.01
N ARG A 4 -17.28 -26.75 5.42
CA ARG A 4 -15.93 -26.37 4.97
C ARG A 4 -16.01 -26.12 3.46
N GLY A 5 -15.93 -24.86 3.00
CA GLY A 5 -15.92 -24.60 1.55
C GLY A 5 -16.08 -23.16 1.06
N SER A 6 -16.51 -22.20 1.90
CA SER A 6 -16.87 -20.85 1.41
C SER A 6 -15.71 -19.87 1.30
N CYS A 7 -14.64 -20.01 2.10
CA CYS A 7 -13.55 -19.02 2.19
C CYS A 7 -12.72 -18.91 0.89
N CYS A 8 -12.40 -20.05 0.25
CA CYS A 8 -11.50 -20.09 -0.92
C CYS A 8 -12.16 -19.67 -2.26
N ARG A 9 -13.49 -19.53 -2.29
CA ARG A 9 -14.22 -19.00 -3.47
C ARG A 9 -14.37 -17.49 -3.40
N MET A 10 -14.70 -16.94 -2.22
CA MET A 10 -14.71 -15.49 -1.98
C MET A 10 -13.34 -14.86 -2.26
N ASP A 11 -12.27 -15.43 -1.72
CA ASP A 11 -10.90 -14.94 -1.97
C ASP A 11 -10.55 -14.88 -3.46
N ARG A 12 -11.01 -15.85 -4.26
CA ARG A 12 -10.75 -15.87 -5.71
C ARG A 12 -11.58 -14.87 -6.50
N GLN A 13 -12.83 -14.66 -6.10
CA GLN A 13 -13.75 -13.73 -6.76
C GLN A 13 -13.36 -12.28 -6.44
N GLU A 14 -12.98 -12.01 -5.19
CA GLU A 14 -12.45 -10.73 -4.73
C GLU A 14 -11.07 -10.42 -5.35
N MET A 15 -10.18 -11.42 -5.46
CA MET A 15 -8.91 -11.26 -6.20
C MET A 15 -9.14 -10.95 -7.68
N SER A 16 -10.09 -11.62 -8.34
CA SER A 16 -10.40 -11.41 -9.75
C SER A 16 -11.01 -10.03 -10.03
N ALA A 17 -11.91 -9.55 -9.16
CA ALA A 17 -12.47 -8.20 -9.26
C ALA A 17 -11.42 -7.12 -9.00
N ARG A 18 -10.60 -7.29 -7.97
CA ARG A 18 -9.49 -6.38 -7.65
C ARG A 18 -8.50 -6.26 -8.79
N ALA A 19 -8.08 -7.38 -9.38
CA ALA A 19 -7.11 -7.39 -10.49
C ALA A 19 -7.60 -6.56 -11.69
N ALA A 20 -8.89 -6.65 -12.03
CA ALA A 20 -9.49 -5.86 -13.09
C ALA A 20 -9.48 -4.36 -12.77
N VAL A 21 -9.86 -3.97 -11.55
CA VAL A 21 -9.86 -2.56 -11.12
C VAL A 21 -8.44 -2.00 -11.08
N VAL A 22 -7.49 -2.74 -10.49
CA VAL A 22 -6.07 -2.36 -10.45
C VAL A 22 -5.51 -2.21 -11.86
N SER A 23 -5.78 -3.17 -12.76
CA SER A 23 -5.34 -3.08 -14.16
C SER A 23 -5.88 -1.82 -14.85
N LYS A 24 -7.15 -1.45 -14.61
CA LYS A 24 -7.74 -0.22 -15.14
C LYS A 24 -7.02 1.03 -14.61
N ILE A 25 -6.77 1.10 -13.30
CA ILE A 25 -6.09 2.25 -12.68
C ILE A 25 -4.64 2.36 -13.17
N LEU A 26 -3.92 1.24 -13.30
CA LEU A 26 -2.55 1.23 -13.78
C LEU A 26 -2.41 1.77 -15.21
N LYS A 27 -3.44 1.62 -16.07
CA LYS A 27 -3.45 2.25 -17.41
C LYS A 27 -3.53 3.78 -17.36
N GLN A 28 -4.00 4.34 -16.25
CA GLN A 28 -4.11 5.79 -16.03
C GLN A 28 -2.99 6.32 -15.11
N ARG A 29 -1.98 5.49 -14.80
CA ARG A 29 -0.95 5.83 -13.80
C ARG A 29 -0.27 7.17 -14.07
N GLU A 30 0.00 7.51 -15.33
CA GLU A 30 0.72 8.73 -15.71
C GLU A 30 -0.11 9.99 -15.45
N ALA A 31 -1.43 9.91 -15.69
CA ALA A 31 -2.35 11.00 -15.37
C ALA A 31 -2.57 11.16 -13.85
N LEU A 32 -2.54 10.05 -13.11
CA LEU A 32 -2.69 10.05 -11.65
C LEU A 32 -1.41 10.47 -10.93
N GLN A 33 -0.24 10.23 -11.53
CA GLN A 33 1.05 10.35 -10.86
C GLN A 33 1.27 11.72 -10.21
N PRO A 34 0.99 12.89 -10.83
CA PRO A 34 1.26 14.18 -10.20
C PRO A 34 0.46 14.40 -8.91
N LEU A 35 -0.83 14.05 -8.94
CA LEU A 35 -1.72 14.16 -7.79
C LEU A 35 -1.27 13.25 -6.65
N LEU A 36 -1.01 11.98 -6.96
CA LEU A 36 -0.62 10.99 -5.96
C LEU A 36 0.80 11.22 -5.43
N ALA A 37 1.71 11.78 -6.25
CA ALA A 37 3.05 12.16 -5.83
C ALA A 37 3.02 13.29 -4.80
N SER A 38 2.12 14.27 -4.96
CA SER A 38 1.93 15.33 -3.96
C SER A 38 1.55 14.77 -2.58
N VAL A 39 0.68 13.76 -2.54
CA VAL A 39 0.33 13.08 -1.27
C VAL A 39 1.52 12.31 -0.70
N CYS A 40 2.33 11.66 -1.56
CA CYS A 40 3.56 11.01 -1.12
C CYS A 40 4.58 12.00 -0.55
N ASP A 41 4.74 13.18 -1.16
CA ASP A 41 5.60 14.24 -0.64
C ASP A 41 5.12 14.71 0.74
N GLN A 42 3.82 14.94 0.90
CA GLN A 42 3.22 15.30 2.19
C GLN A 42 3.50 14.23 3.25
N ALA A 43 3.25 12.96 2.96
CA ALA A 43 3.54 11.86 3.88
C ALA A 43 5.03 11.82 4.26
N ARG A 44 5.93 11.91 3.26
CA ARG A 44 7.37 11.85 3.48
C ARG A 44 7.82 12.97 4.42
N HIS A 45 7.37 14.20 4.17
CA HIS A 45 7.71 15.36 4.98
C HIS A 45 7.08 15.31 6.38
N ARG A 46 5.80 14.93 6.47
CA ARG A 46 5.05 14.91 7.74
C ARG A 46 5.64 13.94 8.76
N PHE A 47 6.06 12.76 8.30
CA PHE A 47 6.64 11.72 9.16
C PHE A 47 8.17 11.74 9.19
N GLY A 48 8.81 12.62 8.42
CA GLY A 48 10.27 12.76 8.35
C GLY A 48 10.99 11.48 7.95
N VAL A 49 10.38 10.69 7.05
CA VAL A 49 10.89 9.40 6.55
C VAL A 49 11.62 9.58 5.21
N PRO A 50 12.51 8.66 4.79
CA PRO A 50 13.19 8.77 3.51
C PRO A 50 12.29 8.48 2.31
N SER A 51 11.24 7.67 2.47
CA SER A 51 10.41 7.21 1.36
C SER A 51 8.93 7.11 1.71
N ALA A 52 8.09 7.53 0.77
CA ALA A 52 6.63 7.35 0.79
C ALA A 52 6.15 6.95 -0.60
N MET A 53 5.19 6.02 -0.69
CA MET A 53 4.75 5.43 -1.96
C MET A 53 3.27 5.10 -1.94
N VAL A 54 2.61 5.33 -3.08
CA VAL A 54 1.32 4.71 -3.41
C VAL A 54 1.59 3.49 -4.28
N ASN A 55 1.28 2.33 -3.72
CA ASN A 55 1.55 1.03 -4.29
C ASN A 55 0.25 0.33 -4.62
N LEU A 56 0.08 -0.12 -5.87
CA LEU A 56 -1.00 -1.02 -6.25
C LEU A 56 -0.50 -2.46 -6.33
N ILE A 57 -1.35 -3.39 -5.94
CA ILE A 57 -1.02 -4.82 -5.95
C ILE A 57 -1.84 -5.47 -7.05
N ASP A 58 -1.20 -6.06 -8.05
CA ASP A 58 -1.88 -6.93 -9.02
C ASP A 58 -1.77 -8.40 -8.58
N ASP A 59 -1.91 -9.37 -9.49
CA ASP A 59 -1.85 -10.79 -9.14
C ASP A 59 -0.43 -11.26 -8.81
N HIS A 60 0.60 -10.64 -9.39
CA HIS A 60 1.97 -11.13 -9.35
C HIS A 60 2.98 -10.13 -8.79
N ARG A 61 2.66 -8.84 -8.81
CA ARG A 61 3.58 -7.76 -8.45
C ARG A 61 2.90 -6.64 -7.66
N GLN A 62 3.74 -5.89 -6.97
CA GLN A 62 3.45 -4.52 -6.58
C GLN A 62 3.96 -3.60 -7.68
N VAL A 63 3.17 -2.59 -8.02
CA VAL A 63 3.55 -1.49 -8.92
C VAL A 63 3.40 -0.18 -8.17
N THR A 64 4.48 0.59 -8.09
CA THR A 64 4.47 1.95 -7.55
C THR A 64 3.84 2.88 -8.57
N VAL A 65 2.72 3.51 -8.21
CA VAL A 65 2.01 4.47 -9.08
C VAL A 65 2.55 5.88 -8.89
N ALA A 66 2.90 6.20 -7.66
CA ALA A 66 3.57 7.45 -7.31
C ALA A 66 4.42 7.22 -6.06
N GLY A 67 5.43 8.05 -5.88
CA GLY A 67 6.23 8.02 -4.67
C GLY A 67 7.15 9.23 -4.55
N SER A 68 7.69 9.39 -3.36
CA SER A 68 8.61 10.45 -2.98
C SER A 68 9.81 9.84 -2.27
N GLY A 69 11.02 10.30 -2.61
CA GLY A 69 12.29 9.74 -2.13
C GLY A 69 12.74 8.49 -2.89
N HIS A 70 13.31 7.52 -2.19
CA HIS A 70 13.78 6.27 -2.81
C HIS A 70 12.60 5.30 -3.01
N VAL A 71 12.18 5.15 -4.27
CA VAL A 71 11.02 4.33 -4.64
C VAL A 71 11.45 3.01 -5.28
N LEU A 72 10.69 1.95 -5.02
CA LEU A 72 10.84 0.66 -5.69
C LEU A 72 9.80 0.59 -6.80
N ASP A 73 10.19 0.68 -8.07
CA ASP A 73 9.23 0.78 -9.19
C ASP A 73 8.28 -0.42 -9.27
N VAL A 74 8.82 -1.62 -9.51
CA VAL A 74 8.06 -2.87 -9.57
C VAL A 74 8.78 -3.96 -8.80
N ILE A 75 8.08 -4.64 -7.89
CA ILE A 75 8.63 -5.77 -7.13
C ILE A 75 7.68 -6.98 -7.16
N PRO A 76 8.18 -8.22 -7.04
CA PRO A 76 7.35 -9.39 -6.86
C PRO A 76 6.42 -9.24 -5.66
N ARG A 77 5.14 -9.62 -5.81
CA ARG A 77 4.10 -9.44 -4.79
C ARG A 77 4.47 -10.12 -3.47
N GLN A 78 5.16 -11.25 -3.52
CA GLN A 78 5.58 -12.01 -2.34
C GLN A 78 6.63 -11.25 -1.49
N ARG A 79 7.34 -10.28 -2.08
CA ARG A 79 8.32 -9.45 -1.37
C ARG A 79 7.70 -8.17 -0.79
N SER A 80 6.47 -7.84 -1.20
CA SER A 80 5.81 -6.59 -0.85
C SER A 80 5.26 -6.60 0.58
N PHE A 81 5.60 -5.57 1.34
CA PHE A 81 4.93 -5.26 2.61
C PHE A 81 3.47 -4.88 2.39
N CYS A 82 3.19 -4.09 1.35
CA CYS A 82 1.86 -3.66 0.95
C CYS A 82 0.92 -4.84 0.63
N ASN A 83 1.46 -5.95 0.11
CA ASN A 83 0.69 -7.18 -0.09
C ASN A 83 0.17 -7.76 1.25
N THR A 84 0.94 -7.61 2.33
CA THR A 84 0.47 -7.98 3.68
C THR A 84 -0.54 -6.97 4.20
N THR A 85 -0.29 -5.67 3.98
CA THR A 85 -1.21 -4.58 4.38
C THR A 85 -2.63 -4.78 3.84
N ILE A 86 -2.78 -5.15 2.56
CA ILE A 86 -4.11 -5.35 1.95
C ILE A 86 -4.84 -6.63 2.38
N ARG A 87 -4.29 -7.41 3.33
CA ARG A 87 -4.99 -8.59 3.86
C ARG A 87 -6.06 -8.22 4.90
N SER A 88 -6.10 -6.98 5.34
CA SER A 88 -7.09 -6.44 6.26
C SER A 88 -7.46 -5.00 5.90
N ASP A 89 -8.53 -4.50 6.53
CA ASP A 89 -8.95 -3.08 6.43
C ASP A 89 -8.23 -2.18 7.44
N VAL A 90 -7.34 -2.73 8.26
CA VAL A 90 -6.57 -1.97 9.26
C VAL A 90 -5.15 -1.69 8.77
N PRO A 91 -4.54 -0.57 9.21
CA PRO A 91 -3.14 -0.26 8.93
C PRO A 91 -2.19 -1.35 9.45
N LEU A 92 -1.10 -1.57 8.70
CA LEU A 92 0.00 -2.43 9.11
C LEU A 92 1.18 -1.56 9.57
N ILE A 93 1.52 -1.66 10.84
CA ILE A 93 2.66 -0.96 11.44
C ILE A 93 3.74 -1.97 11.82
N VAL A 94 4.96 -1.74 11.34
CA VAL A 94 6.15 -2.56 11.61
C VAL A 94 7.24 -1.60 12.09
N GLU A 95 7.39 -1.51 13.40
CA GLU A 95 8.36 -0.62 14.06
C GLU A 95 9.82 -1.06 13.83
N ASP A 96 10.04 -2.38 13.79
CA ASP A 96 11.27 -3.02 13.32
C ASP A 96 11.01 -4.31 12.52
N ALA A 97 11.25 -4.26 11.22
CA ALA A 97 11.09 -5.34 10.28
C ALA A 97 12.13 -6.45 10.46
N SER A 98 13.30 -6.16 11.05
CA SER A 98 14.32 -7.17 11.35
C SER A 98 13.94 -8.08 12.52
N GLU A 99 13.00 -7.64 13.36
CA GLU A 99 12.48 -8.41 14.49
C GLU A 99 11.08 -8.98 14.19
N HIS A 100 10.39 -8.44 13.19
CA HIS A 100 9.04 -8.85 12.81
C HIS A 100 9.05 -10.24 12.14
N ALA A 101 8.33 -11.20 12.71
CA ALA A 101 8.34 -12.60 12.28
C ALA A 101 8.03 -12.82 10.79
N ALA A 102 7.12 -12.02 10.21
CA ALA A 102 6.76 -12.11 8.79
C ALA A 102 7.75 -11.43 7.82
N PHE A 103 8.65 -10.56 8.31
CA PHE A 103 9.47 -9.69 7.47
C PHE A 103 10.98 -9.82 7.70
N LYS A 104 11.42 -10.41 8.82
CA LYS A 104 12.85 -10.49 9.18
C LYS A 104 13.73 -11.13 8.09
N ASP A 105 13.18 -12.08 7.33
CA ASP A 105 13.88 -12.80 6.25
C ASP A 105 13.57 -12.21 4.86
N ASN A 106 12.81 -11.12 4.78
CA ASN A 106 12.45 -10.49 3.51
C ASN A 106 13.71 -9.87 2.86
N PRO A 107 13.96 -10.08 1.55
CA PRO A 107 15.10 -9.49 0.84
C PRO A 107 15.22 -7.97 0.93
N LEU A 108 14.11 -7.24 1.11
CA LEU A 108 14.11 -5.79 1.30
C LEU A 108 14.57 -5.36 2.71
N VAL A 109 14.63 -6.30 3.66
CA VAL A 109 15.08 -6.11 5.04
C VAL A 109 16.51 -6.59 5.21
N THR A 110 16.82 -7.80 4.73
CA THR A 110 18.14 -8.44 4.85
C THR A 110 19.15 -7.91 3.83
N GLY A 111 18.68 -7.44 2.68
CA GLY A 111 19.46 -6.76 1.65
C GLY A 111 18.94 -5.35 1.38
N PRO A 112 19.51 -4.64 0.38
CA PRO A 112 19.04 -3.33 -0.01
C PRO A 112 17.51 -3.31 -0.29
N PRO A 113 16.78 -2.30 0.18
CA PRO A 113 17.28 -1.06 0.78
C PRO A 113 17.46 -1.12 2.30
N TYR A 114 17.41 -2.29 2.93
CA TYR A 114 17.54 -2.50 4.38
C TYR A 114 16.42 -1.84 5.19
N ILE A 115 15.16 -2.07 4.79
CA ILE A 115 13.98 -1.57 5.49
C ILE A 115 14.02 -2.04 6.95
N ARG A 116 13.80 -1.09 7.88
CA ARG A 116 13.60 -1.36 9.31
C ARG A 116 12.22 -0.91 9.75
N PHE A 117 11.75 0.25 9.32
CA PHE A 117 10.40 0.70 9.62
C PHE A 117 9.50 0.64 8.39
N TYR A 118 8.25 0.22 8.60
CA TYR A 118 7.19 0.30 7.62
C TYR A 118 5.86 0.67 8.31
N ALA A 119 5.14 1.62 7.74
CA ALA A 119 3.73 1.84 8.04
C ALA A 119 2.96 1.92 6.73
N GLY A 120 1.86 1.18 6.63
CA GLY A 120 1.02 1.17 5.44
C GLY A 120 -0.46 1.16 5.78
N VAL A 121 -1.23 1.99 5.08
CA VAL A 121 -2.69 2.04 5.17
C VAL A 121 -3.27 1.43 3.89
N PRO A 122 -4.20 0.47 4.00
CA PRO A 122 -4.85 -0.12 2.83
C PRO A 122 -5.69 0.91 2.09
N LEU A 123 -5.56 0.95 0.77
CA LEU A 123 -6.35 1.82 -0.11
C LEU A 123 -7.64 1.10 -0.49
N LEU A 124 -8.69 1.34 0.30
CA LEU A 124 -10.01 0.74 0.13
C LEU A 124 -10.87 1.56 -0.84
N PHE A 125 -10.97 1.10 -2.08
CA PHE A 125 -11.77 1.74 -3.12
C PHE A 125 -13.23 1.30 -3.04
N MET A 126 -14.14 2.28 -3.03
CA MET A 126 -15.60 2.08 -2.94
C MET A 126 -16.04 1.19 -1.76
N ARG A 127 -15.23 1.13 -0.69
CA ARG A 127 -15.45 0.25 0.49
C ARG A 127 -15.47 -1.25 0.19
N GLU A 128 -15.06 -1.67 -1.01
CA GLU A 128 -15.18 -3.05 -1.47
C GLU A 128 -13.83 -3.65 -1.92
N VAL A 129 -12.94 -2.83 -2.48
CA VAL A 129 -11.75 -3.33 -3.17
C VAL A 129 -10.49 -2.71 -2.59
N ARG A 130 -9.61 -3.55 -2.00
CA ARG A 130 -8.28 -3.12 -1.56
C ARG A 130 -7.33 -3.09 -2.75
N LEU A 131 -7.11 -1.90 -3.29
CA LEU A 131 -6.27 -1.70 -4.48
C LEU A 131 -4.78 -1.94 -4.18
N GLY A 132 -4.37 -1.62 -2.96
CA GLY A 132 -2.97 -1.47 -2.59
C GLY A 132 -2.82 -0.72 -1.28
N ALA A 133 -1.73 0.02 -1.11
CA ALA A 133 -1.48 0.79 0.10
C ALA A 133 -0.80 2.13 -0.20
N LEU A 134 -1.15 3.15 0.58
CA LEU A 134 -0.24 4.26 0.86
C LEU A 134 0.71 3.79 1.96
N CYS A 135 2.01 3.87 1.74
CA CYS A 135 2.97 3.44 2.74
C CYS A 135 4.18 4.35 2.84
N ILE A 136 4.77 4.36 4.03
CA ILE A 136 6.03 5.00 4.34
C ILE A 136 7.02 3.94 4.85
N CYS A 137 8.31 4.15 4.56
CA CYS A 137 9.35 3.27 5.06
C CYS A 137 10.63 4.01 5.42
N ASP A 138 11.40 3.41 6.32
CA ASP A 138 12.70 3.91 6.75
C ASP A 138 13.69 2.74 6.97
N GLN A 139 14.97 3.04 6.86
CA GLN A 139 16.09 2.18 7.22
C GLN A 139 16.39 2.22 8.72
N LYS A 140 15.76 3.12 9.47
CA LYS A 140 15.79 3.20 10.93
C LYS A 140 14.50 2.66 11.53
N ARG A 141 14.61 2.06 12.72
CA ARG A 141 13.44 1.68 13.55
C ARG A 141 12.69 2.95 13.96
N ARG A 142 11.37 2.87 14.09
CA ARG A 142 10.55 4.01 14.54
C ARG A 142 9.39 3.53 15.40
N HIS A 143 9.07 4.31 16.43
CA HIS A 143 7.77 4.21 17.09
C HIS A 143 6.72 4.93 16.24
N PHE A 144 5.50 4.40 16.19
CA PHE A 144 4.41 5.02 15.43
C PHE A 144 3.14 5.06 16.27
N SER A 145 2.73 6.26 16.66
CA SER A 145 1.63 6.46 17.59
C SER A 145 0.26 6.33 16.91
N ARG A 146 -0.81 6.24 17.71
CA ARG A 146 -2.18 6.28 17.18
C ARG A 146 -2.51 7.57 16.43
N GLY A 147 -1.89 8.70 16.83
CA GLY A 147 -2.03 9.97 16.10
C GLY A 147 -1.37 9.91 14.72
N ASP A 148 -0.16 9.35 14.66
CA ASP A 148 0.55 9.17 13.38
C ASP A 148 -0.21 8.24 12.42
N ILE A 149 -0.86 7.21 12.97
CA ILE A 149 -1.74 6.31 12.19
C ILE A 149 -2.91 7.08 11.60
N ALA A 150 -3.63 7.87 12.41
CA ALA A 150 -4.78 8.64 11.95
C ALA A 150 -4.39 9.63 10.84
N GLU A 151 -3.24 10.29 10.96
CA GLU A 151 -2.74 11.20 9.93
C GLU A 151 -2.36 10.46 8.62
N LEU A 152 -1.78 9.27 8.73
CA LEU A 152 -1.46 8.47 7.54
C LEU A 152 -2.74 7.94 6.87
N GLU A 153 -3.79 7.64 7.65
CA GLU A 153 -5.12 7.28 7.14
C GLU A 153 -5.76 8.46 6.39
N GLU A 154 -5.70 9.68 6.91
CA GLU A 154 -6.19 10.88 6.22
C GLU A 154 -5.49 11.09 4.86
N LEU A 155 -4.18 10.86 4.78
CA LEU A 155 -3.45 10.92 3.51
C LEU A 155 -3.86 9.77 2.57
N ALA A 156 -4.15 8.58 3.09
CA ALA A 156 -4.64 7.47 2.29
C ALA A 156 -6.04 7.77 1.70
N ASP A 157 -6.90 8.45 2.46
CA ASP A 157 -8.21 8.92 1.99
C ASP A 157 -8.08 9.96 0.86
N GLN A 158 -7.06 10.82 0.90
CA GLN A 158 -6.76 11.74 -0.21
C GLN A 158 -6.36 10.96 -1.49
N VAL A 159 -5.57 9.89 -1.34
CA VAL A 159 -5.22 9.00 -2.48
C VAL A 159 -6.47 8.38 -3.08
N ILE A 160 -7.36 7.82 -2.26
CA ILE A 160 -8.61 7.23 -2.73
C ILE A 160 -9.50 8.27 -3.42
N SER A 161 -9.63 9.46 -2.82
CA SER A 161 -10.41 10.56 -3.39
C SER A 161 -9.87 10.98 -4.76
N GLY A 162 -8.55 11.08 -4.91
CA GLY A 162 -7.90 11.38 -6.18
C GLY A 162 -8.12 10.31 -7.25
N ILE A 163 -8.04 9.03 -6.88
CA ILE A 163 -8.33 7.91 -7.78
C ILE A 163 -9.81 7.91 -8.19
N ALA A 164 -10.73 8.15 -7.24
CA ALA A 164 -12.16 8.18 -7.49
C ALA A 164 -12.55 9.30 -8.45
N HIS A 165 -12.05 10.51 -8.23
CA HIS A 165 -12.32 11.66 -9.09
C HIS A 165 -11.82 11.44 -10.53
N ALA A 166 -10.64 10.83 -10.70
CA ALA A 166 -10.13 10.49 -12.04
C ALA A 166 -10.97 9.42 -12.76
N GLN A 167 -11.61 8.52 -12.01
CA GLN A 167 -12.50 7.48 -12.57
C GLN A 167 -13.92 8.00 -12.84
N PHE A 168 -14.35 9.02 -12.09
CA PHE A 168 -15.68 9.62 -12.15
C PHE A 168 -15.57 11.17 -12.11
N PRO A 169 -15.11 11.82 -13.17
CA PRO A 169 -14.85 13.27 -13.20
C PRO A 169 -16.12 14.15 -13.17
N SER A 170 -17.29 13.58 -12.87
CA SER A 170 -18.60 14.26 -12.92
C SER A 170 -19.38 14.22 -11.60
N PHE A 171 -18.68 14.12 -10.47
CA PHE A 171 -19.19 14.43 -9.14
C PHE A 171 -18.30 15.46 -8.45
#